data_AF-A0A7V2WTB2-F1
#
_entry.id   AF-A0A7V2WTB2-F1
#
_cell.length_a   1.000
_cell.length_b   1.000
_cell.length_c   1.000
_cell.angle_alpha   90.00
_cell.angle_beta   90.00
_cell.angle_gamma   90.00
#
_symmetry.space_group_name_H-M   'P 1'
#
loop_
_entity.id
_entity.type
_entity.pdbx_description
1 polymer ?
#
loop_
_entity_poly.entity_id
_entity_poly.type
_entity_poly.pdbx_seq_one_letter_code
_entity_poly.pdbx_strand_id
1 'polypeptide(L)'
;KFMCVKKTSFGGGQMAFRHMIERGINPFKDLKLLEGGKHDNVVYMVKKGRVDGGTVRSDTLERMEAEGKIKIKDFKVLDRVDDDFPFLHSTILYPEWPFAALKHVDSTQNQKIKEALLALKKDDPAAKAAKIAGWIEPLDYSPVATCLEIVREKASK
;
A
#
# COMPACT_ATOMS: atom_id res chain seq x y z
N LYS A 1 -2.85 4.57 -20.67
CA LYS A 1 -1.55 4.41 -19.96
C LYS A 1 -1.82 4.52 -18.47
N PHE A 2 -1.51 3.48 -17.71
CA PHE A 2 -1.72 3.48 -16.26
C PHE A 2 -0.38 3.24 -15.56
N MET A 3 -0.04 4.05 -14.55
CA MET A 3 1.25 3.95 -13.86
C MET A 3 1.10 3.36 -12.46
N CYS A 4 1.96 2.41 -12.12
CA CYS A 4 2.11 1.84 -10.79
C CYS A 4 3.53 2.15 -10.28
N VAL A 5 3.80 1.91 -9.00
CA VAL A 5 5.17 2.01 -8.46
C VAL A 5 6.05 0.95 -9.11
N LYS A 6 5.64 -0.31 -8.95
CA LYS A 6 6.13 -1.50 -9.64
C LYS A 6 4.98 -2.49 -9.72
N LYS A 7 4.98 -3.36 -10.72
CA LYS A 7 3.99 -4.45 -10.82
C LYS A 7 4.04 -5.36 -9.60
N THR A 8 5.22 -5.55 -9.02
CA THR A 8 5.43 -6.37 -7.81
C THR A 8 5.22 -5.60 -6.49
N SER A 9 5.02 -4.28 -6.54
CA SER A 9 4.74 -3.50 -5.33
C SER A 9 3.35 -3.85 -4.81
N PHE A 10 3.27 -4.28 -3.55
CA PHE A 10 1.97 -4.65 -2.96
C PHE A 10 1.03 -3.44 -2.88
N GLY A 11 1.41 -2.43 -2.09
CA GLY A 11 0.64 -1.19 -1.92
C GLY A 11 0.73 -0.18 -3.07
N GLY A 12 1.67 -0.36 -4.00
CA GLY A 12 1.83 0.51 -5.17
C GLY A 12 1.41 -0.13 -6.49
N GLY A 13 0.74 -1.28 -6.46
CA GLY A 13 0.37 -2.05 -7.65
C GLY A 13 -0.66 -3.14 -7.36
N GLN A 14 -0.26 -4.22 -6.69
CA GLN A 14 -1.04 -5.45 -6.54
C GLN A 14 -2.42 -5.23 -5.92
N MET A 15 -2.54 -4.41 -4.87
CA MET A 15 -3.83 -4.09 -4.25
C MET A 15 -4.81 -3.48 -5.28
N ALA A 16 -4.34 -2.53 -6.09
CA ALA A 16 -5.14 -1.91 -7.13
C ALA A 16 -5.43 -2.86 -8.30
N PHE A 17 -4.50 -3.78 -8.62
CA PHE A 17 -4.73 -4.79 -9.65
C PHE A 17 -5.82 -5.78 -9.24
N ARG A 18 -5.79 -6.28 -8.00
CA ARG A 18 -6.88 -7.11 -7.46
C ARG A 18 -8.20 -6.35 -7.54
N HIS A 19 -8.21 -5.10 -7.07
CA HIS A 19 -9.39 -4.26 -7.12
C HIS A 19 -9.94 -4.14 -8.55
N MET A 20 -9.12 -3.81 -9.56
CA MET A 20 -9.54 -3.77 -10.97
C MET A 20 -10.09 -5.12 -11.47
N ILE A 21 -9.41 -6.22 -11.15
CA ILE A 21 -9.80 -7.58 -11.55
C ILE A 21 -11.20 -7.91 -11.03
N GLU A 22 -11.51 -7.56 -9.78
CA GLU A 22 -12.83 -7.77 -9.19
C GLU A 22 -13.94 -6.93 -9.88
N ARG A 23 -13.58 -5.85 -10.59
CA ARG A 23 -14.51 -5.06 -11.43
C ARG A 23 -14.46 -5.48 -12.92
N GLY A 24 -13.88 -6.64 -13.22
CA GLY A 24 -13.84 -7.18 -14.58
C GLY A 24 -12.77 -6.57 -15.49
N ILE A 25 -11.83 -5.78 -14.94
CA ILE A 25 -10.72 -5.19 -15.71
C ILE A 25 -9.45 -6.00 -15.45
N ASN A 26 -8.87 -6.59 -16.49
CA ASN A 26 -7.56 -7.21 -16.40
C ASN A 26 -6.46 -6.17 -16.67
N PRO A 27 -5.74 -5.67 -15.65
CA PRO A 27 -4.74 -4.62 -15.82
C PRO A 27 -3.55 -5.05 -16.70
N PHE A 28 -3.32 -6.36 -16.88
CA PHE A 28 -2.22 -6.87 -17.69
C PHE A 28 -2.57 -6.97 -19.19
N LYS A 29 -3.86 -6.94 -19.54
CA LYS A 29 -4.35 -6.98 -20.92
C LYS A 29 -4.96 -5.66 -21.37
N ASP A 30 -5.80 -5.08 -20.50
CA ASP A 30 -6.64 -3.95 -20.84
C ASP A 30 -5.90 -2.61 -20.68
N LEU A 31 -4.76 -2.61 -19.99
CA LEU A 31 -3.99 -1.41 -19.70
C LEU A 31 -2.56 -1.51 -20.20
N LYS A 32 -2.06 -0.40 -20.75
CA LYS A 32 -0.62 -0.17 -20.90
C LYS A 32 -0.02 0.25 -19.55
N LEU A 33 0.50 -0.72 -18.80
CA LEU A 33 1.15 -0.52 -17.50
C LEU A 33 2.55 0.09 -17.64
N LEU A 34 2.85 1.08 -16.81
CA LEU A 34 4.16 1.72 -16.67
C LEU A 34 4.60 1.67 -15.19
N GLU A 35 5.91 1.59 -14.94
CA GLU A 35 6.47 1.58 -13.58
C GLU A 35 7.18 2.91 -13.29
N GLY A 36 6.75 3.61 -12.23
CA GLY A 36 7.31 4.90 -11.80
C GLY A 36 8.34 4.81 -10.68
N GLY A 37 8.53 3.63 -10.08
CA GLY A 37 9.51 3.32 -9.04
C GLY A 37 9.19 3.85 -7.64
N LYS A 38 8.56 5.03 -7.52
CA LYS A 38 8.15 5.66 -6.26
C LYS A 38 6.72 6.20 -6.37
N HIS A 39 5.99 6.22 -5.25
CA HIS A 39 4.64 6.75 -5.18
C HIS A 39 4.55 8.21 -5.69
N ASP A 40 5.42 9.10 -5.22
CA ASP A 40 5.48 10.50 -5.67
C ASP A 40 5.60 10.64 -7.20
N ASN A 41 6.40 9.77 -7.85
CA ASN A 41 6.58 9.80 -9.30
C ASN A 41 5.27 9.46 -10.03
N VAL A 42 4.51 8.49 -9.54
CA VAL A 42 3.19 8.15 -10.11
C VAL A 42 2.27 9.38 -10.07
N VAL A 43 2.18 10.04 -8.91
CA VAL A 43 1.36 11.23 -8.72
C VAL A 43 1.78 12.36 -9.66
N TYR A 44 3.09 12.65 -9.76
CA TYR A 44 3.57 13.69 -10.67
C TYR A 44 3.31 13.38 -12.14
N MET A 45 3.40 12.12 -12.56
CA MET A 45 3.16 11.74 -13.95
C MET A 45 1.68 11.84 -14.32
N VAL A 46 0.77 11.54 -13.38
CA VAL A 46 -0.66 11.82 -13.53
C VAL A 46 -0.91 13.32 -13.60
N LYS A 47 -0.37 14.10 -12.65
CA LYS A 47 -0.52 15.57 -12.61
C LYS A 47 -0.06 16.27 -13.89
N LYS A 48 1.02 15.77 -14.50
CA LYS A 48 1.59 16.30 -15.75
C LYS A 48 0.87 15.78 -17.01
N GLY A 49 -0.20 14.99 -16.87
CA GLY A 49 -0.91 14.38 -18.00
C GLY A 49 -0.05 13.43 -18.84
N ARG A 50 1.04 12.90 -18.28
CA ARG A 50 1.94 11.96 -19.02
C ARG A 50 1.40 10.54 -19.01
N VAL A 51 0.53 10.23 -18.06
CA VAL A 51 -0.27 9.01 -17.96
C VAL A 51 -1.70 9.38 -17.61
N ASP A 52 -2.64 8.50 -17.95
CA ASP A 52 -4.08 8.77 -17.83
C ASP A 52 -4.60 8.45 -16.41
N GLY A 53 -3.86 7.63 -15.66
CA GLY A 53 -4.14 7.28 -14.28
C GLY A 53 -2.96 6.58 -13.62
N GLY A 54 -3.05 6.39 -12.32
CA GLY A 54 -2.05 5.62 -11.58
C GLY A 54 -2.53 5.18 -10.20
N THR A 55 -1.76 4.32 -9.57
CA THR A 55 -2.04 3.79 -8.24
C THR A 55 -0.91 4.09 -7.26
N VAL A 56 -1.30 4.46 -6.03
CA VAL A 56 -0.41 4.73 -4.90
C VAL A 56 -1.07 4.23 -3.60
N ARG A 57 -0.28 4.08 -2.54
CA ARG A 57 -0.79 3.68 -1.22
C ARG A 57 -1.63 4.82 -0.64
N SER A 58 -2.73 4.51 0.05
CA SER A 58 -3.46 5.47 0.88
C SER A 58 -2.49 6.16 1.84
N ASP A 59 -2.69 7.46 2.12
CA ASP A 59 -1.75 8.41 2.73
C ASP A 59 -0.80 9.13 1.74
N THR A 60 -0.65 8.61 0.52
CA THR A 60 0.32 9.17 -0.44
C THR A 60 -0.08 10.59 -0.84
N LEU A 61 -1.36 10.83 -1.10
CA LEU A 61 -1.81 12.14 -1.57
C LEU A 61 -1.80 13.15 -0.43
N GLU A 62 -2.23 12.73 0.76
CA GLU A 62 -2.30 13.53 1.99
C GLU A 62 -0.93 14.01 2.44
N ARG A 63 0.06 13.11 2.55
CA ARG A 63 1.41 13.57 2.91
C ARG A 63 2.06 14.40 1.81
N MET A 64 1.80 14.14 0.53
CA MET A 64 2.33 15.02 -0.54
C MET A 64 1.69 16.42 -0.51
N GLU A 65 0.41 16.54 -0.16
CA GLU A 65 -0.26 17.82 0.03
C GLU A 65 0.25 18.54 1.27
N ALA A 66 0.41 17.84 2.39
CA ALA A 66 1.01 18.39 3.62
C ALA A 66 2.44 18.90 3.39
N GLU A 67 3.19 18.27 2.49
CA GLU A 67 4.53 18.70 2.03
C GLU A 67 4.49 19.83 0.98
N GLY A 68 3.31 20.30 0.57
CA GLY A 68 3.13 21.37 -0.42
C GLY A 68 3.45 20.98 -1.87
N LYS A 69 3.62 19.68 -2.16
CA LYS A 69 4.02 19.18 -3.49
C LYS A 69 2.86 19.16 -4.50
N ILE A 70 1.65 18.94 -4.01
CA ILE A 70 0.42 18.83 -4.80
C ILE A 70 -0.76 19.51 -4.09
N LYS A 71 -1.89 19.62 -4.78
CA LYS A 71 -3.19 19.87 -4.17
C LYS A 71 -4.08 18.67 -4.50
N ILE A 72 -4.66 18.02 -3.50
CA ILE A 72 -5.46 16.79 -3.70
C ILE A 72 -6.64 17.05 -4.62
N LYS A 73 -7.25 18.24 -4.53
CA LYS A 73 -8.36 18.67 -5.38
C LYS A 73 -8.05 18.68 -6.89
N ASP A 74 -6.77 18.64 -7.26
CA ASP A 74 -6.35 18.55 -8.67
C ASP A 74 -6.43 17.09 -9.20
N PHE A 75 -6.80 16.12 -8.36
CA PHE A 75 -6.88 14.71 -8.69
C PHE A 75 -8.30 14.18 -8.46
N LYS A 76 -8.70 13.23 -9.31
CA LYS A 76 -9.90 12.42 -9.11
C LYS A 76 -9.51 11.05 -8.59
N VAL A 77 -10.00 10.68 -7.40
CA VAL A 77 -9.90 9.31 -6.89
C VAL A 77 -10.95 8.45 -7.59
N LEU A 78 -10.54 7.33 -8.17
CA LEU A 78 -11.41 6.40 -8.90
C LEU A 78 -11.94 5.31 -7.96
N ASP A 79 -13.20 4.90 -8.12
CA ASP A 79 -13.88 3.91 -7.26
C ASP A 79 -13.62 4.16 -5.76
N ARG A 80 -13.72 5.44 -5.35
CA ARG A 80 -13.46 5.87 -3.98
C ARG A 80 -14.45 5.19 -3.02
N VAL A 81 -13.93 4.69 -1.91
CA VAL A 81 -14.73 4.27 -0.76
C VAL A 81 -14.94 5.48 0.16
N ASP A 82 -16.18 5.66 0.60
CA ASP A 82 -16.55 6.70 1.56
C ASP A 82 -16.91 6.03 2.90
N ASP A 83 -15.89 5.80 3.72
CA ASP A 83 -16.00 5.27 5.07
C ASP A 83 -15.23 6.15 6.09
N ASP A 84 -15.10 5.68 7.34
CA ASP A 84 -14.43 6.41 8.42
C ASP A 84 -12.89 6.31 8.39
N PHE A 85 -12.31 5.65 7.38
CA PHE A 85 -10.85 5.58 7.24
C PHE A 85 -10.29 6.98 6.90
N PRO A 86 -9.23 7.45 7.58
CA PRO A 86 -8.81 8.86 7.50
C PRO A 86 -8.14 9.27 6.19
N PHE A 87 -7.85 8.32 5.29
CA PHE A 87 -7.17 8.58 4.03
C PHE A 87 -8.02 8.16 2.84
N LEU A 88 -7.83 8.84 1.72
CA LEU A 88 -8.47 8.50 0.46
C LEU A 88 -8.04 7.09 0.02
N HIS A 89 -9.02 6.23 -0.28
CA HIS A 89 -8.76 4.89 -0.78
C HIS A 89 -9.89 4.37 -1.68
N SER A 90 -9.56 3.32 -2.43
CA SER A 90 -10.49 2.59 -3.31
C SER A 90 -10.55 1.10 -2.97
N THR A 91 -9.46 0.55 -2.43
CA THR A 91 -9.36 -0.87 -2.11
C THR A 91 -9.94 -1.16 -0.74
N ILE A 92 -10.18 -2.44 -0.45
CA ILE A 92 -10.27 -2.90 0.94
C ILE A 92 -9.00 -2.48 1.70
N LEU A 93 -9.10 -2.42 3.03
CA LEU A 93 -7.93 -2.21 3.88
C LEU A 93 -7.14 -3.52 4.02
N TYR A 94 -5.82 -3.38 4.06
CA TYR A 94 -4.89 -4.48 4.26
C TYR A 94 -4.15 -4.27 5.59
N PRO A 95 -3.68 -5.35 6.23
CA PRO A 95 -2.81 -5.20 7.39
C PRO A 95 -1.53 -4.44 7.00
N GLU A 96 -1.02 -3.64 7.93
CA GLU A 96 0.26 -2.94 7.80
C GLU A 96 1.44 -3.90 7.77
N TRP A 97 2.67 -3.39 7.66
CA TRP A 97 3.85 -4.24 7.48
C TRP A 97 4.11 -5.18 8.68
N PRO A 98 4.32 -6.49 8.43
CA PRO A 98 4.62 -7.44 9.49
C PRO A 98 6.07 -7.33 9.96
N PHE A 99 6.30 -7.62 11.24
CA PHE A 99 7.61 -8.02 11.74
C PHE A 99 7.63 -9.55 11.85
N ALA A 100 8.59 -10.20 11.18
CA ALA A 100 8.65 -11.66 11.10
C ALA A 100 10.02 -12.19 11.54
N ALA A 101 10.00 -13.32 12.24
CA ALA A 101 11.21 -14.08 12.59
C ALA A 101 11.42 -15.24 11.63
N LEU A 102 12.69 -15.57 11.35
CA LEU A 102 13.03 -16.76 10.57
C LEU A 102 12.99 -18.00 11.45
N LYS A 103 12.71 -19.16 10.84
CA LYS A 103 12.53 -20.44 11.54
C LYS A 103 13.71 -20.84 12.44
N HIS A 104 14.93 -20.41 12.12
CA HIS A 104 16.14 -20.76 12.88
C HIS A 104 16.40 -19.85 14.08
N VAL A 105 15.63 -18.77 14.27
CA VAL A 105 15.81 -17.85 15.41
C VAL A 105 15.21 -18.49 16.65
N ASP A 106 15.96 -18.46 17.76
CA ASP A 106 15.54 -19.02 19.04
C ASP A 106 14.18 -18.47 19.52
N SER A 107 13.32 -19.35 20.02
CA SER A 107 11.96 -18.99 20.43
C SER A 107 11.94 -18.06 21.64
N THR A 108 12.89 -18.20 22.56
CA THR A 108 13.03 -17.31 23.72
C THR A 108 13.43 -15.90 23.26
N GLN A 109 14.33 -15.81 22.28
CA GLN A 109 14.70 -14.54 21.66
C GLN A 109 13.52 -13.89 20.92
N ASN A 110 12.74 -14.68 20.15
CA ASN A 110 11.56 -14.18 19.46
C ASN A 110 10.52 -13.61 20.44
N GLN A 111 10.28 -14.29 21.56
CA GLN A 111 9.35 -13.84 22.59
C GLN A 111 9.78 -12.50 23.21
N LYS A 112 11.07 -12.35 23.55
CA LYS A 112 11.60 -11.08 24.09
C LYS A 112 11.46 -9.92 23.11
N ILE A 113 11.72 -10.17 21.82
CA ILE A 113 11.56 -9.14 20.77
C ILE A 113 10.09 -8.77 20.63
N LYS A 114 9.19 -9.75 20.60
CA LYS A 114 7.74 -9.51 20.53
C LYS A 114 7.27 -8.66 21.70
N GLU A 115 7.64 -9.01 22.94
CA GLU A 115 7.29 -8.24 24.14
C GLU A 115 7.82 -6.81 24.07
N ALA A 116 9.06 -6.61 23.61
CA ALA A 116 9.64 -5.29 23.46
C ALA A 116 8.91 -4.44 22.39
N LEU A 117 8.52 -5.04 21.26
CA LEU A 117 7.76 -4.35 20.21
C LEU A 117 6.37 -3.94 20.72
N LEU A 118 5.66 -4.84 21.40
CA LEU A 118 4.32 -4.58 21.94
C LEU A 118 4.32 -3.60 23.12
N ALA A 119 5.43 -3.52 23.87
CA ALA A 119 5.59 -2.56 24.96
C ALA A 119 5.90 -1.13 24.46
N LEU A 120 6.23 -0.96 23.17
CA LEU A 120 6.61 0.32 22.59
C LEU A 120 5.43 1.32 22.63
N LYS A 121 5.68 2.49 23.22
CA LYS A 121 4.71 3.59 23.31
C LYS A 121 5.02 4.67 22.29
N LYS A 122 3.99 5.38 21.83
CA LYS A 122 4.09 6.49 20.86
C LYS A 122 5.16 7.54 21.19
N ASP A 123 5.43 7.76 22.48
CA ASP A 123 6.35 8.79 22.95
C ASP A 123 7.79 8.32 23.08
N ASP A 124 8.04 7.02 22.93
CA ASP A 124 9.37 6.44 23.02
C ASP A 124 10.24 6.91 21.83
N PRO A 125 11.57 7.08 22.04
CA PRO A 125 12.47 7.53 20.98
C PRO A 125 12.40 6.66 19.71
N ALA A 126 12.27 5.35 19.86
CA ALA A 126 12.16 4.41 18.74
C ALA A 126 10.85 4.59 17.95
N ALA A 127 9.71 4.79 18.63
CA ALA A 127 8.42 5.03 17.98
C ALA A 127 8.43 6.35 17.19
N LYS A 128 8.97 7.41 17.79
CA LYS A 128 9.15 8.72 17.13
C LYS A 128 10.07 8.64 15.93
N ALA A 129 11.20 7.96 16.05
CA ALA A 129 12.16 7.78 14.95
C ALA A 129 11.54 6.99 13.79
N ALA A 130 10.78 5.94 14.10
CA ALA A 130 10.07 5.13 13.10
C ALA A 130 8.79 5.79 12.56
N LYS A 131 8.32 6.89 13.18
CA LYS A 131 7.06 7.58 12.88
C LYS A 131 5.83 6.65 13.00
N ILE A 132 5.81 5.83 14.05
CA ILE A 132 4.71 4.92 14.36
C ILE A 132 4.17 5.20 15.77
N ALA A 133 2.93 4.78 16.04
CA ALA A 133 2.34 4.88 17.37
C ALA A 133 2.72 3.71 18.30
N GLY A 134 3.16 2.58 17.73
CA GLY A 134 3.48 1.35 18.44
C GLY A 134 3.28 0.13 17.54
N TRP A 135 3.36 -1.06 18.14
CA TRP A 135 3.05 -2.34 17.49
C TRP A 135 1.86 -3.01 18.18
N ILE A 136 1.15 -3.84 17.42
CA ILE A 136 0.06 -4.68 17.92
C ILE A 136 0.32 -6.14 17.57
N GLU A 137 -0.48 -7.04 18.14
CA GLU A 137 -0.56 -8.42 17.66
C GLU A 137 -0.89 -8.45 16.16
N PRO A 138 -0.34 -9.41 15.39
CA PRO A 138 -0.54 -9.46 13.96
C PRO A 138 -2.02 -9.63 13.63
N LEU A 139 -2.50 -8.79 12.72
CA LEU A 139 -3.84 -8.91 12.14
C LEU A 139 -3.93 -10.12 11.20
N ASP A 140 -5.11 -10.37 10.65
CA ASP A 140 -5.29 -11.38 9.62
C ASP A 140 -4.65 -10.96 8.28
N TYR A 141 -3.71 -11.78 7.78
CA TYR A 141 -3.04 -11.60 6.49
C TYR A 141 -3.67 -12.41 5.35
N SER A 142 -4.76 -13.14 5.61
CA SER A 142 -5.49 -13.84 4.55
C SER A 142 -5.84 -12.94 3.34
N PRO A 143 -6.24 -11.65 3.51
CA PRO A 143 -6.54 -10.79 2.36
C PRO A 143 -5.32 -10.49 1.49
N VAL A 144 -4.12 -10.48 2.08
CA VAL A 144 -2.85 -10.31 1.37
C VAL A 144 -2.57 -11.54 0.50
N ALA A 145 -2.69 -12.74 1.08
CA ALA A 145 -2.50 -14.00 0.35
C ALA A 145 -3.48 -14.11 -0.83
N THR A 146 -4.77 -13.88 -0.58
CA THR A 146 -5.82 -13.88 -1.61
C THR A 146 -5.53 -12.87 -2.72
N CYS A 147 -5.06 -11.67 -2.36
CA CYS A 147 -4.69 -10.66 -3.35
C CYS A 147 -3.59 -11.15 -4.29
N LEU A 148 -2.52 -11.70 -3.74
CA LEU A 148 -1.39 -12.20 -4.53
C LEU A 148 -1.80 -13.38 -5.42
N GLU A 149 -2.69 -14.25 -4.94
CA GLU A 149 -3.24 -15.36 -5.72
C GLU A 149 -4.04 -14.88 -6.93
N ILE A 150 -5.02 -14.01 -6.71
CA ILE A 150 -5.89 -13.46 -7.77
C ILE A 150 -5.05 -12.76 -8.84
N VAL A 151 -4.12 -11.91 -8.42
CA VAL A 151 -3.29 -11.14 -9.36
C VAL A 151 -2.36 -12.06 -10.15
N ARG A 152 -1.75 -13.06 -9.50
CA ARG A 152 -0.88 -14.05 -10.18
C ARG A 152 -1.65 -14.86 -11.22
N GLU A 153 -2.88 -15.27 -10.92
CA GLU A 153 -3.71 -16.03 -11.86
C GLU A 153 -4.02 -15.21 -13.12
N LYS A 154 -4.37 -13.93 -12.95
CA LYS A 154 -4.70 -13.04 -14.08
C LYS A 154 -3.48 -12.56 -14.86
N ALA A 155 -2.31 -12.45 -14.22
CA ALA A 155 -1.06 -12.10 -14.89
C ALA A 155 -0.54 -13.22 -15.79
N SER A 156 -0.89 -14.48 -15.50
CA SER A 156 -0.46 -15.66 -16.26
C SER A 156 -1.35 -15.97 -17.47
N LYS A 157 -2.48 -15.28 -17.61
CA LYS A 157 -3.46 -15.46 -18.70
C LYS A 157 -3.34 -14.33 -19.70
#